data_AF-A0A0R2GZE9-F1
#
_entry.id   AF-A0A0R2GZE9-F1
#
_cell.length_a   1.000
_cell.length_b   1.000
_cell.length_c   1.000
_cell.angle_alpha   90.00
_cell.angle_beta   90.00
_cell.angle_gamma   90.00
#
_symmetry.space_group_name_H-M   'P 1'
#
loop_
_entity.id
_entity.type
_entity.pdbx_description
1 polymer ?
#
loop_
_entity_poly.entity_id
_entity_poly.type
_entity_poly.pdbx_seq_one_letter_code
_entity_poly.pdbx_strand_id
1 'polypeptide(L)'
;MSHAQQSLAQWRIEQRQYQQQIGNFIVTQHLQHHLGGGRILDVGERRIKIKHPRGVVYTIEQKKQSLVSVTQNGGNFVLMNQVQQVTFKRLSHACFQMFFIHQKGQRDVQEVHI
;
A
#
# COMPACT_ATOMS: atom_id res chain seq x y z
N MET A 1 0.08 -34.30 -14.48
CA MET A 1 -0.92 -33.33 -13.99
C MET A 1 -1.94 -33.11 -15.09
N SER A 2 -3.24 -33.14 -14.80
CA SER A 2 -4.28 -33.00 -15.83
C SER A 2 -4.39 -31.55 -16.31
N HIS A 3 -4.80 -31.33 -17.56
CA HIS A 3 -5.06 -30.00 -18.13
C HIS A 3 -6.03 -29.17 -17.26
N ALA A 4 -6.99 -29.81 -16.59
CA ALA A 4 -7.93 -29.15 -15.67
C ALA A 4 -7.27 -28.65 -14.36
N GLN A 5 -6.22 -29.31 -13.87
CA GLN A 5 -5.46 -28.84 -12.71
C GLN A 5 -4.54 -27.68 -13.06
N GLN A 6 -3.97 -27.69 -14.28
CA GLN A 6 -3.17 -26.57 -14.80
C GLN A 6 -4.01 -25.32 -15.02
N SER A 7 -5.22 -25.46 -15.60
CA SER A 7 -6.14 -24.33 -15.79
C SER A 7 -6.63 -23.74 -14.45
N LEU A 8 -6.89 -24.56 -13.44
CA LEU A 8 -7.28 -24.09 -12.10
C LEU A 8 -6.13 -23.37 -11.38
N ALA A 9 -4.90 -23.90 -11.48
CA ALA A 9 -3.73 -23.26 -10.89
C ALA A 9 -3.45 -21.90 -11.54
N GLN A 10 -3.56 -21.84 -12.87
CA GLN A 10 -3.39 -20.62 -13.65
C GLN A 10 -4.48 -19.58 -13.35
N TRP A 11 -5.75 -19.98 -13.31
CA TRP A 11 -6.86 -19.11 -12.91
C TRP A 11 -6.66 -18.53 -11.50
N ARG A 12 -6.17 -19.33 -10.54
CA ARG A 12 -5.83 -18.84 -9.20
C ARG A 12 -4.69 -17.83 -9.18
N ILE A 13 -3.74 -17.91 -10.11
CA ILE A 13 -2.67 -16.93 -10.25
C ILE A 13 -3.23 -15.63 -10.82
N GLU A 14 -4.04 -15.72 -11.88
CA GLU A 14 -4.69 -14.57 -12.53
C GLU A 14 -5.63 -13.82 -11.57
N GLN A 15 -6.46 -14.55 -10.81
CA GLN A 15 -7.32 -13.94 -9.79
C GLN A 15 -6.52 -13.21 -8.70
N ARG A 16 -5.36 -13.74 -8.30
CA ARG A 16 -4.48 -13.08 -7.34
C ARG A 16 -3.87 -11.81 -7.90
N GLN A 17 -3.36 -11.86 -9.12
CA GLN A 17 -2.82 -10.69 -9.81
C GLN A 17 -3.89 -9.59 -9.97
N TYR A 18 -5.11 -9.97 -10.30
CA TYR A 18 -6.23 -9.05 -10.42
C TYR A 18 -6.59 -8.37 -9.09
N GLN A 19 -6.70 -9.14 -8.01
CA GLN A 19 -6.95 -8.58 -6.67
C GLN A 19 -5.83 -7.64 -6.21
N GLN A 20 -4.58 -7.97 -6.52
CA GLN A 20 -3.43 -7.10 -6.24
C GLN A 20 -3.50 -5.79 -7.02
N GLN A 21 -3.82 -5.86 -8.32
CA GLN A 21 -3.98 -4.67 -9.16
C GLN A 21 -5.07 -3.74 -8.61
N ILE A 22 -6.21 -4.30 -8.17
CA ILE A 22 -7.28 -3.53 -7.53
C ILE A 22 -6.80 -2.88 -6.24
N GLY A 23 -6.14 -3.63 -5.35
CA GLY A 23 -5.61 -3.10 -4.09
C GLY A 23 -4.65 -1.94 -4.33
N ASN A 24 -3.71 -2.10 -5.25
CA ASN A 24 -2.74 -1.07 -5.62
C ASN A 24 -3.38 0.19 -6.18
N PHE A 25 -4.38 0.01 -7.04
CA PHE A 25 -5.15 1.11 -7.60
C PHE A 25 -5.87 1.90 -6.51
N ILE A 26 -6.52 1.22 -5.55
CA ILE A 26 -7.25 1.86 -4.44
C ILE A 26 -6.28 2.68 -3.57
N VAL A 27 -5.13 2.12 -3.20
CA VAL A 27 -4.14 2.84 -2.38
C VAL A 27 -3.65 4.09 -3.10
N THR A 28 -3.28 3.96 -4.36
CA THR A 28 -2.73 5.06 -5.15
C THR A 28 -3.77 6.18 -5.32
N GLN A 29 -5.01 5.83 -5.69
CA GLN A 29 -6.10 6.79 -5.82
C GLN A 29 -6.41 7.49 -4.51
N HIS A 30 -6.49 6.75 -3.39
CA HIS A 30 -6.74 7.35 -2.09
C HIS A 30 -5.66 8.37 -1.72
N LEU A 31 -4.39 7.99 -1.88
CA LEU A 31 -3.28 8.86 -1.52
C LEU A 31 -3.17 10.06 -2.46
N GLN A 32 -3.36 9.89 -3.76
CA GLN A 32 -3.37 11.01 -4.71
C GLN A 32 -4.55 11.97 -4.45
N HIS A 33 -5.73 11.43 -4.18
CA HIS A 33 -6.91 12.23 -3.92
C HIS A 33 -6.82 13.00 -2.59
N HIS A 34 -6.38 12.34 -1.53
CA HIS A 34 -6.34 12.94 -0.19
C HIS A 34 -5.05 13.68 0.12
N LEU A 35 -3.95 13.38 -0.59
CA LEU A 35 -2.61 13.92 -0.34
C LEU A 35 -2.00 14.68 -1.50
N GLY A 36 -2.74 14.90 -2.60
CA GLY A 36 -2.28 15.59 -3.80
C GLY A 36 -1.47 16.87 -3.49
N GLY A 37 -0.20 16.91 -3.89
CA GLY A 37 0.76 17.98 -3.63
C GLY A 37 1.43 17.93 -2.24
N GLY A 38 1.23 16.84 -1.50
CA GLY A 38 1.75 16.64 -0.16
C GLY A 38 3.26 16.40 -0.13
N ARG A 39 3.85 16.54 1.06
CA ARG A 39 5.28 16.28 1.28
C ARG A 39 5.51 15.14 2.24
N ILE A 40 6.42 14.25 1.90
CA ILE A 40 6.91 13.21 2.81
C ILE A 40 7.75 13.88 3.89
N LEU A 41 7.37 13.68 5.15
CA LEU A 41 8.09 14.19 6.32
C LEU A 41 9.14 13.20 6.79
N ASP A 42 8.76 11.93 6.94
CA ASP A 42 9.57 10.89 7.57
C ASP A 42 9.24 9.53 6.96
N VAL A 43 10.24 8.66 6.85
CA VAL A 43 10.07 7.28 6.39
C VAL A 43 10.80 6.37 7.37
N GLY A 44 10.03 5.55 8.08
CA GLY A 44 10.53 4.48 8.92
C GLY A 44 10.31 3.10 8.28
N GLU A 45 10.79 2.06 8.96
CA GLU A 45 10.73 0.70 8.42
C GLU A 45 9.30 0.27 8.06
N ARG A 46 8.31 0.55 8.92
CA ARG A 46 6.90 0.12 8.75
C ARG A 46 5.89 1.26 8.75
N ARG A 47 6.37 2.48 8.56
CA ARG A 47 5.51 3.67 8.49
C ARG A 47 6.11 4.77 7.62
N ILE A 48 5.25 5.61 7.09
CA ILE A 48 5.63 6.86 6.41
C ILE A 48 4.72 7.98 6.90
N LYS A 49 5.31 9.14 7.20
CA LYS A 49 4.59 10.36 7.57
C LYS A 49 4.57 11.32 6.39
N ILE A 50 3.39 11.85 6.10
CA ILE A 50 3.13 12.72 4.95
C ILE A 50 2.35 13.94 5.45
N LYS A 51 2.75 15.13 5.03
CA LYS A 51 2.04 16.38 5.30
C LYS A 51 1.26 16.81 4.08
N HIS A 52 -0.05 16.89 4.21
CA HIS A 52 -0.95 17.47 3.23
C HIS A 52 -0.69 18.97 3.02
N PRO A 53 -0.95 19.55 1.83
CA PRO A 53 -0.81 20.99 1.61
C PRO A 53 -1.58 21.87 2.60
N ARG A 54 -2.77 21.41 3.05
CA ARG A 54 -3.58 22.09 4.09
C ARG A 54 -3.03 21.95 5.53
N GLY A 55 -1.84 21.38 5.71
CA GLY A 55 -1.16 21.29 7.00
C GLY A 55 -1.44 20.03 7.83
N VAL A 56 -2.43 19.23 7.45
CA VAL A 56 -2.76 17.97 8.14
C VAL A 56 -1.66 16.93 7.91
N VAL A 57 -1.24 16.24 8.97
CA VAL A 57 -0.28 15.14 8.88
C VAL A 57 -1.01 13.80 8.91
N TYR A 58 -0.63 12.94 7.97
CA TYR A 58 -1.07 11.56 7.83
C TYR A 58 0.12 10.64 8.07
N THR A 59 -0.12 9.54 8.77
CA THR A 59 0.83 8.44 8.92
C THR A 59 0.23 7.23 8.24
N ILE A 60 0.89 6.72 7.21
CA ILE A 60 0.57 5.41 6.67
C ILE A 60 1.41 4.41 7.44
N GLU A 61 0.78 3.44 8.08
CA GLU A 61 1.45 2.42 8.87
C GLU A 61 0.74 1.08 8.77
N GLN A 62 1.50 0.01 8.99
CA GLN A 62 0.91 -1.30 9.16
C GLN A 62 0.32 -1.44 10.56
N LYS A 63 -0.98 -1.75 10.65
CA LYS A 63 -1.65 -2.16 11.89
C LYS A 63 -2.18 -3.58 11.74
N LYS A 64 -1.69 -4.50 12.56
CA LYS A 64 -2.01 -5.93 12.46
C LYS A 64 -1.76 -6.43 11.02
N GLN A 65 -2.81 -6.92 10.35
CA GLN A 65 -2.76 -7.40 8.97
C GLN A 65 -3.33 -6.38 7.97
N SER A 66 -3.29 -5.08 8.28
CA SER A 66 -3.85 -4.05 7.42
C SER A 66 -2.86 -2.89 7.25
N LEU A 67 -2.87 -2.30 6.07
CA LEU A 67 -2.25 -1.01 5.81
C LEU A 67 -3.28 0.08 6.09
N VAL A 68 -2.94 1.02 6.97
CA VAL A 68 -3.88 2.03 7.46
C VAL A 68 -3.27 3.42 7.31
N SER A 69 -4.06 4.37 6.81
CA SER A 69 -3.78 5.80 6.89
C SER A 69 -4.39 6.36 8.16
N VAL A 70 -3.58 7.04 8.97
CA VAL A 70 -3.96 7.62 10.26
C VAL A 70 -3.72 9.12 10.23
N THR A 71 -4.76 9.91 10.46
CA THR A 71 -4.60 11.36 10.61
C THR A 71 -4.09 11.70 11.99
N GLN A 72 -3.34 12.79 12.13
CA GLN A 72 -2.86 13.26 13.43
C GLN A 72 -4.00 13.52 14.45
N ASN A 73 -5.24 13.71 13.98
CA ASN A 73 -6.42 13.95 14.82
C ASN A 73 -7.18 12.66 15.16
N GLY A 74 -6.66 11.47 14.81
CA GLY A 74 -7.23 10.17 15.19
C GLY A 74 -8.16 9.51 14.18
N GLY A 75 -8.33 10.08 12.98
CA GLY A 75 -9.08 9.43 11.89
C GLY A 75 -8.28 8.28 11.28
N ASN A 76 -8.87 7.10 11.13
CA ASN A 76 -8.23 5.93 10.52
C ASN A 76 -8.97 5.52 9.24
N PHE A 77 -8.23 5.22 8.18
CA PHE A 77 -8.77 4.66 6.95
C PHE A 77 -7.96 3.43 6.53
N VAL A 78 -8.63 2.30 6.31
CA VAL A 78 -7.99 1.06 5.88
C VAL A 78 -7.76 1.12 4.37
N LEU A 79 -6.49 1.13 3.97
CA LEU A 79 -6.08 1.16 2.56
C LEU A 79 -6.06 -0.24 1.96
N MET A 80 -5.64 -1.23 2.74
CA MET A 80 -5.50 -2.61 2.29
C MET A 80 -5.62 -3.57 3.47
N ASN A 81 -6.24 -4.74 3.24
CA ASN A 81 -6.34 -5.84 4.19
C ASN A 81 -5.40 -6.98 3.82
N GLN A 82 -5.21 -7.92 4.76
CA GLN A 82 -4.40 -9.13 4.56
C GLN A 82 -2.95 -8.84 4.15
N VAL A 83 -2.36 -7.84 4.81
CA VAL A 83 -0.96 -7.44 4.62
C VAL A 83 -0.14 -7.96 5.80
N GLN A 84 0.76 -8.91 5.56
CA GLN A 84 1.60 -9.50 6.60
C GLN A 84 2.75 -8.59 7.01
N GLN A 85 3.35 -7.90 6.04
CA GLN A 85 4.44 -6.97 6.28
C GLN A 85 4.39 -5.85 5.25
N VAL A 86 4.71 -4.63 5.68
CA VAL A 86 4.97 -3.48 4.80
C VAL A 86 6.30 -2.86 5.15
N THR A 87 7.06 -2.48 4.11
CA THR A 87 8.18 -1.55 4.26
C THR A 87 8.08 -0.38 3.30
N PHE A 88 8.67 0.74 3.71
CA PHE A 88 8.66 1.97 2.93
C PHE A 88 10.08 2.42 2.60
N LYS A 89 10.25 2.97 1.42
CA LYS A 89 11.49 3.60 0.96
C LYS A 89 11.15 4.96 0.36
N ARG A 90 11.79 6.01 0.88
CA ARG A 90 11.68 7.34 0.30
C ARG A 90 12.38 7.37 -1.06
N LEU A 91 11.73 7.92 -2.08
CA LEU A 91 12.35 8.21 -3.38
C LEU A 91 12.60 9.71 -3.55
N SER A 92 11.66 10.56 -3.11
CA SER A 92 11.80 12.02 -3.15
C SER A 92 11.00 12.70 -2.03
N HIS A 93 10.73 14.00 -2.16
CA HIS A 93 9.80 14.71 -1.27
C HIS A 93 8.33 14.43 -1.55
N ALA A 94 7.98 13.94 -2.75
CA ALA A 94 6.61 13.69 -3.20
C ALA A 94 6.43 12.26 -3.75
N CYS A 95 7.42 11.39 -3.59
CA CYS A 95 7.36 10.01 -4.05
C CYS A 95 8.00 9.05 -3.04
N PHE A 96 7.34 7.92 -2.84
CA PHE A 96 7.86 6.81 -2.06
C PHE A 96 7.49 5.48 -2.71
N GLN A 97 8.29 4.48 -2.38
CA GLN A 97 8.06 3.10 -2.74
C GLN A 97 7.62 2.33 -1.50
N MET A 98 6.60 1.51 -1.67
CA MET A 98 6.08 0.61 -0.66
C MET A 98 6.28 -0.83 -1.12
N PHE A 99 6.84 -1.65 -0.24
CA PHE A 99 6.94 -3.08 -0.42
C PHE A 99 5.99 -3.75 0.55
N PHE A 100 5.27 -4.76 0.12
CA PHE A 100 4.42 -5.51 1.03
C PHE A 100 4.40 -7.00 0.72
N ILE A 101 4.08 -7.77 1.75
CA ILE A 101 3.99 -9.23 1.71
C ILE A 101 2.57 -9.61 2.11
N HIS A 102 1.83 -10.24 1.21
CA HIS A 102 0.50 -10.78 1.49
C HIS A 102 0.57 -12.19 2.10
N GLN A 103 1.56 -12.98 1.69
CA GLN A 103 1.80 -14.35 2.13
C GLN A 103 3.30 -14.65 2.16
N LYS A 104 3.76 -15.54 3.05
CA LYS A 104 5.17 -15.92 3.20
C LYS A 104 5.80 -16.23 1.84
N GLY A 105 6.80 -15.43 1.45
CA GLY A 105 7.60 -15.62 0.24
C GLY A 105 7.16 -14.80 -0.97
N GLN A 106 6.00 -14.12 -0.95
CA GLN A 106 5.57 -13.26 -2.04
C GLN A 106 5.75 -11.78 -1.66
N ARG A 107 6.57 -11.07 -2.44
CA ARG A 107 6.87 -9.64 -2.25
C ARG A 107 6.35 -8.85 -3.43
N ASP A 108 5.47 -7.90 -3.15
CA ASP A 108 4.94 -6.97 -4.12
C ASP A 108 5.51 -5.57 -3.86
N VAL A 109 5.59 -4.79 -4.93
CA VAL A 109 6.26 -3.49 -4.96
C VAL A 109 5.33 -2.47 -5.60
N GLN A 110 5.13 -1.34 -4.94
CA GLN A 110 4.32 -0.24 -5.45
C GLN A 110 5.06 1.08 -5.29
N GLU A 111 5.12 1.87 -6.36
CA GLU A 111 5.56 3.27 -6.30
C GLU A 111 4.35 4.18 -6.20
N VAL A 112 4.40 5.15 -5.29
CA VAL A 112 3.31 6.07 -5.02
C VAL A 112 3.82 7.50 -5.14
N HIS A 113 3.18 8.25 -6.02
CA HIS A 113 3.39 9.68 -6.20
C HIS A 113 2.22 10.43 -5.57
N ILE A 114 2.53 11.45 -4.75
CA ILE A 114 1.55 12.28 -4.05
C ILE A 114 1.68 13.74 -4.46
#